data_AF-A0A9N8ER88-F1
#
_entry.id   AF-A0A9N8ER88-F1
#
_cell.length_a   1.000
_cell.length_b   1.000
_cell.length_c   1.000
_cell.angle_alpha   90.00
_cell.angle_beta   90.00
_cell.angle_gamma   90.00
#
_symmetry.space_group_name_H-M   'P 1'
#
loop_
_entity.id
_entity.type
_entity.pdbx_description
1 polymer ?
#
loop_
_entity_poly.entity_id
_entity_poly.type
_entity_poly.pdbx_seq_one_letter_code
_entity_poly.pdbx_strand_id
1 'polypeptide(L)'
;MSTRTFVVSALVGTCSLFTNAFVFPRAMPQKTTTNLDMCICIDCARVTNCQAYHFVESKHNQPHISKSPTFMPQQGSPTIHVNVRTIRTQEDRQKEMERMWSEHETETANAMAKAEQQQDNDNSEPLVGETKYDLSPTTTTEYDVVKCADYQHDQDCWIRNMPQEIKDANPQFVPS
;
A
#
# COMPACT_ATOMS: atom_id res chain seq x y z
N MET A 1 -84.51 -15.65 -42.79
CA MET A 1 -83.56 -16.62 -42.21
C MET A 1 -82.61 -15.81 -41.32
N SER A 2 -82.79 -15.86 -40.00
CA SER A 2 -81.88 -16.53 -39.04
C SER A 2 -80.49 -15.86 -39.00
N THR A 3 -79.92 -15.31 -37.93
CA THR A 3 -80.13 -15.43 -36.47
C THR A 3 -79.16 -14.47 -35.74
N ARG A 4 -79.54 -14.04 -34.53
CA ARG A 4 -78.73 -13.84 -33.30
C ARG A 4 -77.66 -12.74 -33.19
N THR A 5 -78.04 -11.72 -32.40
CA THR A 5 -77.43 -11.19 -31.15
C THR A 5 -76.07 -11.74 -30.71
N PHE A 6 -75.13 -10.86 -30.29
CA PHE A 6 -74.51 -10.88 -28.95
C PHE A 6 -73.85 -9.52 -28.61
N VAL A 7 -73.97 -9.16 -27.34
CA VAL A 7 -73.52 -7.95 -26.63
C VAL A 7 -72.12 -8.18 -26.03
N VAL A 8 -71.42 -7.09 -25.66
CA VAL A 8 -70.50 -6.88 -24.50
C VAL A 8 -69.36 -5.96 -24.98
N SER A 9 -69.31 -4.65 -24.67
CA SER A 9 -69.17 -3.92 -23.39
C SER A 9 -67.75 -3.95 -22.80
N ALA A 10 -67.36 -2.79 -22.24
CA ALA A 10 -66.19 -2.50 -21.39
C ALA A 10 -64.80 -2.44 -22.09
N LEU A 11 -63.85 -1.56 -21.73
CA LEU A 11 -63.72 -0.64 -20.61
C LEU A 11 -62.65 0.42 -20.93
N VAL A 12 -62.79 1.55 -20.24
CA VAL A 12 -61.90 2.72 -20.18
C VAL A 12 -60.51 2.35 -19.66
N GLY A 13 -59.46 2.97 -20.19
CA GLY A 13 -58.09 2.87 -19.66
C GLY A 13 -57.27 4.13 -19.98
N THR A 14 -57.35 5.13 -19.10
CA THR A 14 -56.44 6.28 -19.08
C THR A 14 -55.10 5.85 -18.47
N CYS A 15 -54.03 5.84 -19.27
CA CYS A 15 -52.66 5.64 -18.77
C CYS A 15 -52.01 6.99 -18.48
N SER A 16 -52.00 7.35 -17.18
CA SER A 16 -51.14 8.41 -16.63
C SER A 16 -49.67 8.01 -16.81
N LEU A 17 -48.90 8.84 -17.51
CA LEU A 17 -47.44 8.70 -17.58
C LEU A 17 -46.83 9.25 -16.29
N PHE A 18 -46.46 8.34 -15.39
CA PHE A 18 -45.57 8.63 -14.26
C PHE A 18 -44.16 8.84 -14.78
N THR A 19 -43.66 10.08 -14.75
CA THR A 19 -42.23 10.36 -14.93
C THR A 19 -41.50 10.03 -13.62
N ASN A 20 -40.90 8.85 -13.57
CA ASN A 20 -39.94 8.47 -12.53
C ASN A 20 -38.66 9.30 -12.70
N ALA A 21 -38.44 10.27 -11.82
CA ALA A 21 -37.18 10.98 -11.69
C ALA A 21 -36.16 10.09 -10.95
N PHE A 22 -35.46 9.23 -11.69
CA PHE A 22 -34.25 8.54 -11.23
C PHE A 22 -33.02 9.33 -11.69
N VAL A 23 -32.45 10.19 -10.85
CA VAL A 23 -31.08 10.71 -11.05
C VAL A 23 -30.41 10.99 -9.70
N PHE A 24 -29.65 9.97 -9.28
CA PHE A 24 -28.40 9.92 -8.51
C PHE A 24 -28.23 10.68 -7.17
N PRO A 25 -27.87 9.96 -6.07
CA PRO A 25 -27.31 10.62 -4.90
C PRO A 25 -26.01 11.33 -5.30
N ARG A 26 -25.95 12.63 -5.03
CA ARG A 26 -24.74 13.44 -5.18
C ARG A 26 -23.65 12.81 -4.32
N ALA A 27 -22.67 12.18 -4.95
CA ALA A 27 -21.45 11.73 -4.30
C ALA A 27 -20.89 12.93 -3.52
N MET A 28 -20.76 12.75 -2.20
CA MET A 28 -20.02 13.71 -1.40
C MET A 28 -18.60 13.73 -1.95
N PRO A 29 -17.99 14.91 -2.22
CA PRO A 29 -16.55 14.94 -2.42
C PRO A 29 -15.95 14.39 -1.13
N GLN A 30 -15.42 13.17 -1.20
CA GLN A 30 -14.55 12.65 -0.16
C GLN A 30 -13.41 13.65 -0.11
N LYS A 31 -13.42 14.48 0.93
CA LYS A 31 -12.35 15.39 1.23
C LYS A 31 -11.13 14.50 1.37
N THR A 32 -10.25 14.55 0.36
CA THR A 32 -8.91 14.01 0.41
C THR A 32 -8.15 14.82 1.45
N THR A 33 -8.46 14.62 2.72
CA THR A 33 -7.48 14.80 3.77
C THR A 33 -6.57 13.59 3.66
N THR A 34 -5.66 13.66 2.69
CA THR A 34 -4.29 13.24 2.89
C THR A 34 -3.78 14.04 4.09
N ASN A 35 -4.21 13.64 5.29
CA ASN A 35 -3.28 13.65 6.40
C ASN A 35 -2.34 12.48 6.09
N LEU A 36 -1.51 12.70 5.07
CA LEU A 36 -0.16 12.20 5.14
C LEU A 36 0.28 12.81 6.45
N ASP A 37 0.33 12.00 7.51
CA ASP A 37 1.20 12.24 8.63
C ASP A 37 2.59 12.36 7.98
N MET A 38 2.87 13.55 7.43
CA MET A 38 4.16 13.90 6.94
C MET A 38 5.00 13.78 8.18
N CYS A 39 5.88 12.78 8.21
CA CYS A 39 6.95 12.73 9.18
C CYS A 39 7.58 14.11 9.05
N ILE A 40 7.38 14.99 10.03
CA ILE A 40 7.76 16.40 9.92
C ILE A 40 9.23 16.54 9.49
N CYS A 41 9.98 15.49 9.76
CA CYS A 41 11.38 15.23 9.56
C CYS A 41 11.86 15.11 8.11
N ILE A 42 10.98 14.81 7.16
CA ILE A 42 11.34 14.70 5.73
C ILE A 42 11.88 16.03 5.22
N ASP A 43 11.28 17.13 5.68
CA ASP A 43 11.67 18.51 5.32
C ASP A 43 12.59 19.13 6.39
N CYS A 44 13.31 18.33 7.17
CA CYS A 44 14.21 18.86 8.20
C CYS A 44 15.63 19.05 7.63
N ALA A 45 16.20 20.26 7.78
CA ALA A 45 17.59 20.54 7.41
C ALA A 45 18.60 19.60 8.09
N ARG A 46 18.25 19.11 9.30
CA ARG A 46 19.09 18.23 10.11
C ARG A 46 18.93 16.74 9.79
N VAL A 47 18.10 16.38 8.80
CA VAL A 47 17.80 14.99 8.47
C VAL A 47 19.06 14.17 8.20
N THR A 48 20.05 14.78 7.55
CA THR A 48 21.30 14.14 7.14
C THR A 48 22.33 13.97 8.27
N ASN A 49 22.22 14.70 9.39
CA ASN A 49 23.27 14.72 10.42
C ASN A 49 22.77 14.31 11.80
N CYS A 50 21.49 14.01 11.97
CA CYS A 50 20.91 13.63 13.26
C CYS A 50 21.02 12.11 13.51
N GLN A 51 21.53 11.73 14.68
CA GLN A 51 21.68 10.31 15.02
C GLN A 51 20.34 9.57 15.14
N ALA A 52 19.27 10.28 15.54
CA ALA A 52 17.96 9.66 15.67
C ALA A 52 17.35 9.28 14.31
N TYR A 53 17.60 10.05 13.25
CA TYR A 53 17.16 9.65 11.90
C TYR A 53 17.98 8.48 11.37
N HIS A 54 19.28 8.51 11.59
CA HIS A 54 20.14 7.38 11.26
C HIS A 54 19.67 6.09 11.94
N PHE A 55 19.21 6.14 13.19
CA PHE A 55 18.59 4.99 13.86
C PHE A 55 17.34 4.49 13.14
N VAL A 56 16.43 5.38 12.73
CA VAL A 56 15.19 5.01 12.01
C VAL A 56 15.50 4.41 10.64
N GLU A 57 16.45 4.99 9.89
CA GLU A 57 16.93 4.44 8.62
C GLU A 57 17.45 3.00 8.80
N SER A 58 18.20 2.73 9.88
CA SER A 58 18.70 1.38 10.18
C SER A 58 17.56 0.39 10.45
N LYS A 59 16.46 0.85 11.05
CA LYS A 59 15.28 0.00 11.31
C LYS A 59 14.48 -0.30 10.05
N HIS A 60 14.55 0.55 9.04
CA HIS A 60 13.87 0.36 7.76
C HIS A 60 14.73 -0.31 6.68
N ASN A 61 15.97 -0.70 7.01
CA ASN A 61 16.95 -1.21 6.04
C ASN A 61 17.12 -0.28 4.84
N GLN A 62 16.94 1.03 5.04
CA GLN A 62 17.14 2.04 4.00
C GLN A 62 18.63 2.42 3.95
N PRO A 63 19.16 2.77 2.78
CA PRO A 63 20.51 3.28 2.68
C PRO A 63 20.64 4.57 3.51
N HIS A 64 21.65 4.60 4.38
CA HIS A 64 21.92 5.76 5.22
C HIS A 64 22.33 6.97 4.39
N ILE A 65 21.65 8.12 4.61
CA ILE A 65 21.99 9.37 3.92
C ILE A 65 23.39 9.86 4.37
N SER A 66 23.73 9.64 5.64
CA SER A 66 25.06 9.94 6.19
C SER A 66 25.53 8.80 7.08
N LYS A 67 26.80 8.38 6.93
CA LYS A 67 27.38 7.26 7.69
C LYS A 67 27.77 7.61 9.13
N SER A 68 27.96 8.89 9.43
CA SER A 68 28.47 9.34 10.73
C SER A 68 27.79 10.63 11.19
N PRO A 69 26.51 10.55 11.61
CA PRO A 69 25.78 11.70 12.14
C PRO A 69 26.41 12.22 13.44
N THR A 70 26.67 13.53 13.49
CA THR A 70 27.30 14.22 14.64
C THR A 70 26.29 14.97 15.50
N PHE A 71 25.10 15.27 14.96
CA PHE A 71 24.09 16.02 15.68
C PHE A 71 23.30 15.12 16.63
N MET A 72 23.35 15.47 17.92
CA MET A 72 22.54 14.85 18.97
C MET A 72 21.33 15.74 19.26
N PRO A 73 20.10 15.25 19.01
CA PRO A 73 18.89 16.02 19.30
C PRO A 73 18.66 16.14 20.81
N GLN A 74 17.86 17.13 21.21
CA GLN A 74 17.54 17.40 22.61
C GLN A 74 16.87 16.20 23.30
N GLN A 75 17.01 16.08 24.62
CA GLN A 75 16.42 14.99 25.40
C GLN A 75 14.89 14.92 25.16
N GLY A 76 14.40 13.76 24.69
CA GLY A 76 12.98 13.56 24.36
C GLY A 76 12.57 13.99 22.93
N SER A 77 13.52 14.46 22.14
CA SER A 77 13.38 14.80 20.72
C SER A 77 14.42 14.04 19.88
N PRO A 78 14.09 13.57 18.67
CA PRO A 78 12.76 13.53 18.11
C PRO A 78 11.87 12.46 18.78
N THR A 79 10.57 12.71 18.82
CA THR A 79 9.55 11.75 19.27
C THR A 79 9.31 10.74 18.16
N ILE A 80 9.70 9.49 18.42
CA ILE A 80 9.52 8.35 17.52
C ILE A 80 8.27 7.58 17.96
N HIS A 81 7.30 7.44 17.07
CA HIS A 81 6.16 6.56 17.21
C HIS A 81 6.55 5.17 16.72
N VAL A 82 6.30 4.14 17.54
CA VAL A 82 6.61 2.75 17.21
C VAL A 82 5.30 1.99 17.09
N ASN A 83 5.01 1.50 15.88
CA ASN A 83 3.83 0.68 15.63
C ASN A 83 4.26 -0.80 15.60
N VAL A 84 3.88 -1.55 16.63
CA VAL A 84 4.17 -2.99 16.73
C VAL A 84 2.95 -3.76 16.27
N ARG A 85 2.99 -4.24 15.03
CA ARG A 85 1.96 -5.13 14.48
C ARG A 85 2.32 -6.57 14.85
N THR A 86 1.44 -7.21 15.60
CA THR A 86 1.58 -8.63 15.96
C THR A 86 0.44 -9.39 15.32
N ILE A 87 0.75 -10.43 14.54
CA ILE A 87 -0.25 -11.35 13.99
C ILE A 87 -0.79 -12.17 15.17
N ARG A 88 -1.86 -11.68 15.83
CA ARG A 88 -2.46 -12.32 17.02
C ARG A 88 -3.82 -12.92 16.74
N THR A 89 -4.51 -12.46 15.71
CA THR A 89 -5.88 -12.89 15.42
C THR A 89 -5.92 -14.02 14.39
N GLN A 90 -7.02 -14.77 14.37
CA GLN A 90 -7.25 -15.83 13.38
C GLN A 90 -7.33 -15.27 11.95
N GLU A 91 -7.88 -14.07 11.80
CA GLU A 91 -7.97 -13.38 10.50
C GLU A 91 -6.60 -12.96 9.98
N ASP A 92 -5.72 -12.41 10.84
CA ASP A 92 -4.35 -12.04 10.44
C ASP A 92 -3.55 -13.27 9.99
N ARG A 93 -3.75 -14.40 10.68
CA ARG A 93 -3.13 -15.69 10.31
C ARG A 93 -3.62 -16.17 8.94
N GLN A 94 -4.92 -16.04 8.67
CA GLN A 94 -5.50 -16.45 7.40
C GLN A 94 -5.01 -15.57 6.24
N LYS A 95 -4.90 -14.25 6.45
CA LYS A 95 -4.33 -13.32 5.47
C LYS A 95 -2.86 -13.62 5.17
N GLU A 96 -2.07 -13.95 6.18
CA GLU A 96 -0.66 -14.33 5.97
C GLU A 96 -0.54 -15.67 5.24
N MET A 97 -1.43 -16.63 5.54
CA MET A 97 -1.51 -17.90 4.81
C MET A 97 -1.88 -17.69 3.34
N GLU A 98 -2.80 -16.76 3.06
CA GLU A 98 -3.18 -16.38 1.71
C GLU A 98 -2.01 -15.70 0.96
N ARG A 99 -1.26 -14.82 1.64
CA ARG A 99 -0.03 -14.23 1.09
C ARG A 99 1.01 -15.29 0.73
N MET A 100 1.29 -16.23 1.64
CA MET A 100 2.23 -17.33 1.40
C MET A 100 1.80 -18.24 0.23
N TRP A 101 0.51 -18.57 0.13
CA TRP A 101 0.00 -19.37 -0.99
C TRP A 101 0.15 -18.65 -2.33
N SER A 102 -0.16 -17.35 -2.39
CA SER A 102 -0.01 -16.54 -3.61
C SER A 102 1.44 -16.43 -4.07
N GLU A 103 2.38 -16.25 -3.13
CA GLU A 103 3.81 -16.24 -3.42
C GLU A 103 4.28 -17.60 -3.96
N HIS A 104 3.83 -18.70 -3.36
CA HIS A 104 4.17 -20.05 -3.81
C HIS A 104 3.62 -20.38 -5.20
N GLU A 105 2.37 -20.01 -5.50
CA GLU A 105 1.76 -20.18 -6.83
C GLU A 105 2.56 -19.42 -7.89
N THR A 106 2.99 -18.19 -7.57
CA THR A 106 3.80 -17.35 -8.45
C THR A 106 5.19 -17.96 -8.68
N GLU A 107 5.86 -18.43 -7.64
CA GLU A 107 7.15 -19.13 -7.76
C GLU A 107 7.04 -20.41 -8.58
N THR A 108 5.98 -21.18 -8.38
CA THR A 108 5.70 -22.41 -9.13
C THR A 108 5.48 -22.10 -10.62
N ALA A 109 4.68 -21.08 -10.92
CA ALA A 109 4.47 -20.63 -12.30
C ALA A 109 5.77 -20.15 -12.96
N ASN A 110 6.59 -19.40 -12.22
CA ASN A 110 7.91 -18.96 -12.70
C ASN A 110 8.86 -20.13 -12.94
N ALA A 111 8.88 -21.13 -12.06
CA ALA A 111 9.69 -22.32 -12.22
C ALA A 111 9.24 -23.16 -13.41
N MET A 112 7.92 -23.33 -13.61
CA MET A 112 7.35 -23.99 -14.79
C MET A 112 7.72 -23.25 -16.08
N ALA A 113 7.57 -21.92 -16.12
CA ALA A 113 7.95 -21.11 -17.28
C ALA A 113 9.45 -21.19 -17.60
N LYS A 114 10.32 -21.24 -16.58
CA LYS A 114 11.76 -21.46 -16.76
C LYS A 114 12.07 -22.85 -17.30
N ALA A 115 11.39 -23.88 -16.80
CA ALA A 115 11.54 -25.25 -17.29
C ALA A 115 11.09 -25.40 -18.75
N GLU A 116 10.03 -24.70 -19.16
CA GLU A 116 9.58 -24.67 -20.57
C GLU A 116 10.59 -24.01 -21.51
N GLN A 117 11.41 -23.08 -21.01
CA GLN A 117 12.47 -22.41 -21.79
C GLN A 117 13.78 -23.23 -21.85
N GLN A 118 13.97 -24.20 -20.95
CA GLN A 118 15.09 -25.14 -20.97
C GLN A 118 14.76 -26.37 -21.83
N GLN A 119 14.70 -26.19 -23.15
CA GLN A 119 14.95 -27.29 -24.09
C GLN A 119 16.45 -27.31 -24.40
N ASP A 120 17.08 -28.47 -24.21
CA ASP A 120 18.46 -28.81 -24.62
C ASP A 120 19.62 -28.26 -23.77
N ASN A 121 19.73 -28.64 -22.50
CA ASN A 121 21.05 -29.05 -21.98
C ASN A 121 20.93 -29.95 -20.74
N ASP A 122 21.62 -31.08 -20.82
CA ASP A 122 21.72 -32.13 -19.81
C ASP A 122 22.48 -31.61 -18.57
N ASN A 123 21.74 -31.09 -17.59
CA ASN A 123 22.18 -31.02 -16.20
C ASN A 123 20.95 -30.92 -15.30
N SER A 124 20.67 -32.00 -14.57
CA SER A 124 19.53 -32.12 -13.66
C SER A 124 19.59 -31.07 -12.55
N GLU A 125 18.87 -29.96 -12.74
CA GLU A 125 18.66 -28.96 -11.70
C GLU A 125 17.89 -29.61 -10.54
N PRO A 126 18.33 -29.45 -9.26
CA PRO A 126 17.68 -30.11 -8.14
C PRO A 126 16.23 -29.63 -7.99
N LEU A 127 15.29 -30.57 -7.88
CA LEU A 127 13.91 -30.31 -7.48
C LEU A 127 13.91 -29.46 -6.21
N VAL A 128 13.46 -28.21 -6.34
CA VAL A 128 13.44 -27.18 -5.30
C VAL A 128 12.46 -27.62 -4.20
N GLY A 129 12.96 -28.36 -3.20
CA GLY A 129 12.13 -29.09 -2.23
C GLY A 129 12.36 -28.75 -0.76
N GLU A 130 13.16 -27.73 -0.42
CA GLU A 130 13.49 -27.43 0.98
C GLU A 130 13.31 -25.96 1.39
N THR A 131 12.38 -25.23 0.77
CA THR A 131 11.95 -23.95 1.35
C THR A 131 11.13 -24.22 2.61
N LYS A 132 11.80 -24.23 3.76
CA LYS A 132 11.18 -24.35 5.08
C LYS A 132 10.55 -23.00 5.44
N TYR A 133 9.22 -22.92 5.34
CA TYR A 133 8.46 -21.77 5.81
C TYR A 133 8.48 -21.73 7.34
N ASP A 134 8.96 -20.63 7.92
CA ASP A 134 8.83 -20.38 9.36
C ASP A 134 7.42 -19.85 9.65
N LEU A 135 6.62 -20.65 10.35
CA LEU A 135 5.25 -20.32 10.74
C LEU A 135 5.18 -19.55 12.07
N SER A 136 6.32 -19.05 12.56
CA SER A 136 6.35 -18.23 13.77
C SER A 136 5.56 -16.92 13.54
N PRO A 137 4.83 -16.43 14.57
CA PRO A 137 4.06 -15.20 14.44
C PRO A 137 5.00 -14.02 14.15
N THR A 138 4.94 -13.51 12.92
CA THR A 138 5.75 -12.36 12.51
C THR A 138 5.28 -11.12 13.26
N THR A 139 6.20 -10.49 13.97
CA THR A 139 5.97 -9.18 14.61
C THR A 139 6.67 -8.13 13.78
N THR A 140 5.90 -7.37 13.00
CA THR A 140 6.43 -6.26 12.21
C THR A 140 6.45 -5.01 13.08
N THR A 141 7.62 -4.42 13.27
CA THR A 141 7.77 -3.17 14.02
C THR A 141 8.13 -2.04 13.05
N GLU A 142 7.25 -1.05 12.94
CA GLU A 142 7.43 0.15 12.12
C GLU A 142 7.86 1.31 13.03
N TYR A 143 8.88 2.08 12.63
CA TYR A 143 9.39 3.21 13.41
C TYR A 143 9.19 4.50 12.62
N ASP A 144 8.39 5.43 13.15
CA ASP A 144 8.11 6.70 12.48
C ASP A 144 8.43 7.92 13.36
N VAL A 145 8.91 9.01 12.76
CA VAL A 145 9.24 10.23 13.48
C VAL A 145 8.12 11.26 13.37
N VAL A 146 7.49 11.56 14.51
CA VAL A 146 6.26 12.36 14.54
C VAL A 146 6.53 13.80 14.98
N LYS A 147 7.50 14.03 15.87
CA LYS A 147 7.84 15.37 16.38
C LYS A 147 9.34 15.54 16.61
N CYS A 148 9.84 16.76 16.52
CA CYS A 148 11.23 17.11 16.72
C CYS A 148 11.31 18.56 17.19
N ALA A 149 11.90 18.79 18.36
CA ALA A 149 12.09 20.12 18.93
C ALA A 149 13.14 20.94 18.17
N ASP A 150 14.14 20.27 17.60
CA ASP A 150 15.22 20.88 16.81
C ASP A 150 14.87 20.98 15.31
N TYR A 151 13.58 20.89 14.97
CA TYR A 151 13.11 20.93 13.60
C TYR A 151 13.47 22.27 12.94
N GLN A 152 14.12 22.18 11.79
CA GLN A 152 14.42 23.32 10.92
C GLN A 152 13.86 23.02 9.56
N HIS A 153 12.78 23.72 9.19
CA HIS A 153 12.14 23.54 7.90
C HIS A 153 13.12 23.89 6.77
N ASP A 154 13.31 22.95 5.87
CA ASP A 154 14.10 23.08 4.65
C ASP A 154 13.29 22.46 3.53
N GLN A 155 12.67 23.35 2.75
CA GLN A 155 11.85 22.96 1.62
C GLN A 155 12.74 22.24 0.59
N ASP A 156 12.23 21.17 0.00
CA ASP A 156 12.95 20.33 -0.97
C ASP A 156 14.12 19.50 -0.39
N CYS A 157 14.28 19.45 0.94
CA CYS A 157 15.30 18.62 1.58
C CYS A 157 15.18 17.15 1.14
N TRP A 158 13.95 16.65 1.02
CA TRP A 158 13.65 15.33 0.48
C TRP A 158 14.10 15.16 -0.97
N ILE A 159 13.78 16.10 -1.85
CA ILE A 159 14.13 16.03 -3.28
C ILE A 159 15.66 15.96 -3.44
N ARG A 160 16.38 16.75 -2.64
CA ARG A 160 17.84 16.77 -2.64
C ARG A 160 18.44 15.43 -2.17
N ASN A 161 17.86 14.80 -1.16
CA ASN A 161 18.38 13.57 -0.55
C ASN A 161 17.76 12.27 -1.08
N MET A 162 16.73 12.34 -1.93
CA MET A 162 16.08 11.17 -2.51
C MET A 162 17.08 10.38 -3.38
N PRO A 163 17.20 9.05 -3.18
CA PRO A 163 18.04 8.17 -3.99
C PRO A 163 17.74 8.28 -5.48
N GLN A 164 18.79 8.21 -6.30
CA GLN A 164 18.66 8.40 -7.74
C GLN A 164 17.80 7.30 -8.39
N GLU A 165 17.87 6.08 -7.85
CA GLU A 165 17.09 4.93 -8.31
C GLU A 165 15.58 5.19 -8.22
N ILE A 166 15.13 5.89 -7.17
CA ILE A 166 13.72 6.25 -6.97
C ILE A 166 13.32 7.39 -7.92
N LYS A 167 14.20 8.37 -8.10
CA LYS A 167 13.98 9.47 -9.07
C LYS A 167 13.81 8.94 -10.49
N ASP A 168 14.64 7.98 -10.87
CA ASP A 168 14.62 7.38 -12.19
C ASP A 168 13.39 6.48 -12.39
N ALA A 169 12.98 5.74 -11.35
CA ALA A 169 11.82 4.85 -11.40
C ALA A 169 10.47 5.60 -11.43
N ASN A 170 10.36 6.77 -10.79
CA ASN A 170 9.12 7.53 -10.75
C ASN A 170 9.36 9.06 -10.80
N PRO A 171 9.52 9.63 -12.01
CA PRO A 171 9.81 11.06 -12.16
C PRO A 171 8.65 11.99 -11.77
N GLN A 172 7.43 11.47 -11.62
CA GLN A 172 6.24 12.21 -11.17
C GLN A 172 5.97 12.05 -9.66
N PHE A 173 6.79 11.30 -8.94
CA PHE A 173 6.59 11.03 -7.51
C PHE A 173 6.74 12.27 -6.63
N VAL A 174 7.45 13.29 -7.11
CA VAL A 174 7.69 14.53 -6.39
C VAL A 174 6.59 15.52 -6.75
N PRO A 175 5.74 15.96 -5.80
CA PRO A 175 4.84 17.08 -6.03
C PRO A 175 5.67 18.33 -6.36
N SER A 176 5.40 18.93 -7.51
CA SER A 176 5.98 20.21 -7.95
C SER A 176 5.54 21.40 -7.11
#